data_AF-A0A1T5K6G2-F1
#
_entry.id   AF-A0A1T5K6G2-F1
#
_cell.length_a   1.000
_cell.length_b   1.000
_cell.length_c   1.000
_cell.angle_alpha   90.00
_cell.angle_beta   90.00
_cell.angle_gamma   90.00
#
_symmetry.space_group_name_H-M   'P 1'
#
loop_
_entity.id
_entity.type
_entity.pdbx_description
1 polymer ?
#
loop_
_entity_poly.entity_id
_entity_poly.type
_entity_poly.pdbx_seq_one_letter_code
_entity_poly.pdbx_strand_id
1 'polypeptide(L)'
;MPNVLLTYDIRRTTVSIHVELKERLIQSYGYSETIPANDGRHYELPNTTLKKDNITSQASSQEFLQACADVGAVWEKYITAEYIYANFDN
;
A
#
# COMPACT_ATOMS: atom_id res chain seq x y z
N MET A 1 -12.41 -9.86 6.75
CA MET A 1 -11.02 -10.13 6.32
C MET A 1 -10.12 -9.05 6.91
N PRO A 2 -8.83 -9.30 7.18
CA PRO A 2 -7.93 -8.27 7.71
C PRO A 2 -7.73 -7.13 6.70
N ASN A 3 -7.22 -5.99 7.18
CA ASN A 3 -6.76 -4.88 6.34
C ASN A 3 -5.24 -4.85 6.40
N VAL A 4 -4.57 -4.45 5.31
CA VAL A 4 -3.11 -4.45 5.23
C VAL A 4 -2.57 -3.07 4.90
N LEU A 5 -1.51 -2.69 5.61
CA LEU A 5 -0.60 -1.62 5.20
C LEU A 5 0.57 -2.24 4.46
N LEU A 6 0.77 -1.80 3.23
CA LEU A 6 1.93 -2.08 2.41
C LEU A 6 2.86 -0.87 2.47
N THR A 7 4.09 -1.08 2.95
CA THR A 7 5.16 -0.05 2.88
C THR A 7 6.33 -0.62 2.11
N TYR A 8 6.85 0.14 1.16
CA TYR A 8 7.91 -0.34 0.26
C TYR A 8 9.00 0.70 0.01
N ASP A 9 10.17 0.20 -0.37
CA ASP A 9 11.29 1.02 -0.83
C ASP A 9 11.79 0.44 -2.15
N ILE A 10 11.98 1.31 -3.13
CA ILE A 10 12.40 0.92 -4.49
C ILE A 10 13.87 1.33 -4.65
N ARG A 11 14.68 0.38 -5.10
CA ARG A 11 16.11 0.61 -5.32
C ARG A 11 16.26 1.71 -6.36
N ARG A 12 17.00 2.78 -6.00
CA ARG A 12 17.36 3.99 -6.79
C ARG A 12 17.06 3.86 -8.29
N THR A 13 15.80 4.02 -8.63
CA THR A 13 15.28 4.09 -9.99
C THR A 13 14.58 5.43 -10.13
N THR A 14 14.44 5.90 -11.36
CA THR A 14 13.89 7.22 -11.69
C THR A 14 12.58 7.47 -10.94
N VAL A 15 12.35 8.72 -10.51
CA VAL A 15 11.09 9.14 -9.82
C VAL A 15 9.83 8.64 -10.54
N SER A 16 9.89 8.51 -11.87
CA SER A 16 8.80 7.95 -12.69
C SER A 16 8.38 6.53 -12.29
N ILE A 17 9.33 5.64 -11.94
CA ILE A 17 9.01 4.25 -11.57
C ILE A 17 8.25 4.18 -10.24
N HIS A 18 8.59 5.05 -9.28
CA HIS A 18 7.85 5.13 -8.03
C HIS A 18 6.40 5.55 -8.26
N VAL A 19 6.19 6.57 -9.10
CA VAL A 19 4.85 7.06 -9.44
C VAL A 19 4.06 5.97 -10.18
N GLU A 20 4.66 5.34 -11.19
CA GLU A 20 4.00 4.31 -11.99
C GLU A 20 3.62 3.07 -11.16
N LEU A 21 4.51 2.61 -10.26
CA LEU A 21 4.20 1.52 -9.34
C LEU A 21 3.03 1.87 -8.42
N LYS A 22 3.03 3.09 -7.88
CA LYS A 22 1.96 3.57 -7.00
C LYS A 22 0.62 3.64 -7.73
N GLU A 23 0.60 4.20 -8.93
CA GLU A 23 -0.59 4.23 -9.78
C GLU A 23 -1.09 2.83 -10.11
N ARG A 24 -0.19 1.89 -10.42
CA ARG A 24 -0.54 0.49 -10.67
C ARG A 24 -1.22 -0.16 -9.46
N LEU A 25 -0.67 0.03 -8.26
CA LEU A 25 -1.24 -0.49 -7.02
C LEU A 25 -2.64 0.09 -6.75
N ILE A 26 -2.82 1.40 -6.96
CA ILE A 26 -4.12 2.06 -6.73
C ILE A 26 -5.14 1.62 -7.78
N GLN A 27 -4.81 1.72 -9.07
CA GLN A 27 -5.78 1.54 -10.15
C GLN A 27 -6.09 0.07 -10.45
N SER A 28 -5.09 -0.82 -10.41
CA SER A 28 -5.28 -2.23 -10.77
C SER A 28 -5.56 -3.12 -9.59
N TYR A 29 -5.09 -2.74 -8.40
CA TYR A 29 -5.24 -3.56 -7.19
C TYR A 29 -6.07 -2.89 -6.10
N GLY A 30 -6.57 -1.67 -6.27
CA GLY A 30 -7.49 -1.04 -5.32
C GLY A 30 -6.85 -0.65 -3.98
N TYR A 31 -5.56 -0.34 -3.98
CA TYR A 31 -4.91 0.28 -2.82
C TYR A 31 -5.33 1.76 -2.69
N SER A 32 -5.15 2.33 -1.50
CA SER A 32 -5.45 3.74 -1.20
C SER A 32 -4.32 4.39 -0.41
N GLU A 33 -4.15 5.69 -0.64
CA GLU A 33 -3.19 6.56 0.06
C GLU A 33 -3.78 7.18 1.33
N THR A 34 -5.05 6.96 1.62
CA THR A 34 -5.72 7.58 2.76
C THR A 34 -6.34 6.55 3.67
N ILE A 35 -6.31 6.81 4.98
CA ILE A 35 -7.02 6.02 5.99
C ILE A 35 -8.15 6.88 6.57
N PRO A 36 -9.39 6.38 6.59
CA PRO A 36 -10.48 7.06 7.27
C PRO A 36 -10.28 6.99 8.79
N ALA A 37 -10.55 8.11 9.44
CA ALA A 37 -10.55 8.26 10.88
C ALA A 37 -11.98 8.19 11.44
N ASN A 38 -12.10 7.84 12.72
CA ASN A 38 -13.39 7.72 13.39
C ASN A 38 -14.15 9.06 13.46
N ASP A 39 -13.46 10.19 13.32
CA ASP A 39 -14.05 11.54 13.29
C ASP A 39 -14.52 11.97 11.88
N GLY A 40 -14.47 11.05 10.89
CA GLY A 40 -14.84 11.31 9.51
C GLY A 40 -13.76 12.02 8.70
N ARG A 41 -12.58 12.29 9.27
CA ARG A 41 -11.43 12.83 8.53
C ARG A 41 -10.69 11.72 7.78
N HIS A 42 -9.91 12.12 6.78
CA HIS A 42 -9.00 11.24 6.07
C HIS A 42 -7.56 11.67 6.37
N TYR A 43 -6.73 10.71 6.79
CA TYR A 43 -5.30 10.93 6.97
C TYR A 43 -4.54 10.40 5.76
N GLU A 44 -3.64 11.23 5.22
CA GLU A 44 -2.72 10.82 4.16
C GLU A 44 -1.62 9.92 4.72
N LEU A 45 -1.35 8.82 4.02
CA LEU A 45 -0.24 7.94 4.30
C LEU A 45 1.06 8.51 3.72
N PRO A 46 2.23 8.16 4.30
CA PRO A 46 3.51 8.42 3.67
C PRO A 46 3.53 7.96 2.20
N ASN A 47 4.26 8.65 1.34
CA ASN A 47 4.22 8.40 -0.11
C ASN A 47 4.53 6.94 -0.52
N THR A 48 5.29 6.22 0.31
CA THR A 48 5.69 4.82 0.12
C THR A 48 4.80 3.81 0.86
N THR A 49 3.72 4.28 1.48
CA THR A 49 2.78 3.47 2.25
C THR A 49 1.40 3.56 1.61
N LEU A 50 0.78 2.40 1.42
CA LEU A 50 -0.57 2.26 0.90
C LEU A 50 -1.37 1.31 1.78
N LYS A 51 -2.68 1.52 1.88
CA LYS A 51 -3.59 0.60 2.55
C LYS A 51 -4.46 -0.17 1.56
N LYS A 52 -4.86 -1.38 1.94
CA LYS A 52 -5.91 -2.11 1.25
C LYS A 52 -6.76 -2.88 2.26
N ASP A 53 -8.07 -2.72 2.14
CA ASP A 53 -9.02 -3.38 3.03
C ASP A 53 -9.36 -4.79 2.52
N ASN A 54 -9.75 -5.68 3.43
CA ASN A 54 -10.20 -7.04 3.12
C ASN A 54 -9.18 -7.91 2.34
N ILE A 55 -7.91 -7.82 2.70
CA ILE A 55 -6.82 -8.61 2.10
C ILE A 55 -5.89 -9.16 3.18
N THR A 56 -5.30 -10.34 2.97
CA THR A 56 -4.27 -10.89 3.86
C THR A 56 -2.89 -10.34 3.50
N SER A 57 -1.96 -10.34 4.46
CA SER A 57 -0.57 -9.93 4.17
C SER A 57 0.07 -10.73 3.03
N GLN A 58 -0.22 -12.03 2.94
CA GLN A 58 0.30 -12.89 1.87
C GLN A 58 -0.23 -12.48 0.48
N ALA A 59 -1.54 -12.24 0.36
CA ALA A 59 -2.14 -11.82 -0.90
C ALA A 59 -1.64 -10.42 -1.29
N SER A 60 -1.51 -9.51 -0.32
CA SER A 60 -0.94 -8.18 -0.56
C SER A 60 0.51 -8.26 -1.07
N SER A 61 1.33 -9.15 -0.50
CA SER A 61 2.69 -9.39 -1.00
C SER A 61 2.70 -9.90 -2.45
N GLN A 62 1.78 -10.80 -2.81
CA GLN A 62 1.68 -11.31 -4.18
C GLN A 62 1.31 -10.20 -5.18
N GLU A 63 0.33 -9.38 -4.85
CA GLU A 63 -0.08 -8.23 -5.66
C GLU A 63 1.06 -7.21 -5.82
N PHE A 64 1.78 -6.90 -4.73
CA PHE A 64 2.93 -6.00 -4.77
C PHE A 64 4.04 -6.50 -5.69
N LEU A 65 4.39 -7.79 -5.58
CA LEU A 65 5.41 -8.39 -6.43
C LEU A 65 4.99 -8.40 -7.91
N GLN A 66 3.71 -8.66 -8.19
CA GLN A 66 3.19 -8.60 -9.56
C GLN A 66 3.21 -7.15 -10.09
N ALA A 67 2.77 -6.17 -9.31
CA ALA A 67 2.84 -4.77 -9.70
C ALA A 67 4.28 -4.31 -9.98
N CYS A 68 5.26 -4.78 -9.18
CA CYS A 68 6.68 -4.50 -9.45
C CYS A 68 7.15 -5.10 -10.77
N ALA A 69 6.75 -6.35 -11.08
CA ALA A 69 7.09 -6.99 -12.34
C ALA A 69 6.48 -6.26 -13.54
N ASP A 70 5.23 -5.81 -13.43
CA ASP A 70 4.50 -5.11 -14.49
C ASP A 70 5.16 -3.80 -14.92
N VAL A 71 5.73 -3.06 -13.96
CA VAL A 71 6.36 -1.74 -14.21
C VAL A 71 7.89 -1.81 -14.25
N GLY A 72 8.46 -3.01 -14.13
CA GLY A 72 9.91 -3.20 -14.07
C GLY A 72 10.58 -2.57 -12.84
N ALA A 73 9.86 -2.42 -11.73
CA ALA A 73 10.40 -1.88 -10.48
C ALA A 73 11.26 -2.93 -9.76
N VAL A 74 12.45 -2.51 -9.33
CA VAL A 74 13.33 -3.31 -8.47
C VAL A 74 13.18 -2.83 -7.03
N TRP A 75 12.50 -3.61 -6.21
CA TRP A 75 12.31 -3.29 -4.79
C TRP A 75 13.57 -3.61 -3.97
N GLU A 76 13.87 -2.78 -2.97
CA GLU A 76 14.94 -3.05 -2.01
C GLU A 76 14.39 -3.75 -0.77
N LYS A 77 13.26 -3.24 -0.23
CA LYS A 77 12.57 -3.80 0.92
C LYS A 77 11.07 -3.52 0.81
N TYR A 78 10.25 -4.40 1.39
CA TYR A 78 8.84 -4.13 1.60
C TYR A 78 8.35 -4.82 2.87
N ILE A 79 7.27 -4.28 3.45
CA ILE A 79 6.62 -4.78 4.66
C ILE A 79 5.11 -4.77 4.41
N THR A 80 4.46 -5.88 4.75
CA THR A 80 3.00 -5.96 4.87
C THR A 80 2.62 -6.17 6.33
N ALA A 81 1.77 -5.31 6.86
CA ALA A 81 1.31 -5.38 8.24
C ALA A 81 -0.22 -5.39 8.29
N GLU A 82 -0.79 -6.42 8.92
CA GLU A 82 -2.23 -6.46 9.17
C GLU A 82 -2.59 -5.46 10.27
N TYR A 83 -3.67 -4.71 10.06
CA TYR A 83 -4.18 -3.77 11.04
C TYR A 83 -5.69 -3.88 11.17
N ILE A 84 -6.16 -3.55 12.38
CA ILE A 84 -7.56 -3.31 12.68
C ILE A 84 -7.74 -1.79 12.84
N TYR A 85 -8.89 -1.27 12.42
CA TYR A 85 -9.24 0.09 12.80
C TYR A 85 -9.33 0.13 14.32
N ALA A 86 -8.53 0.97 14.96
CA ALA A 86 -8.68 1.22 16.38
C ALA A 86 -10.00 1.98 16.56
N ASN A 87 -11.04 1.28 17.00
CA ASN A 87 -12.18 1.93 17.63
C ASN A 87 -11.67 2.48 18.96
N PHE A 88 -11.17 3.71 18.94
CA PHE A 88 -11.04 4.48 20.16
C PHE A 88 -12.46 4.91 20.52
N ASP A 89 -13.12 4.10 21.37
CA ASP A 89 -14.35 4.52 22.04
C ASP A 89 -14.02 5.80 22.82
N ASN A 90 -14.73 6.89 22.49
CA ASN A 90 -14.65 8.18 23.22
C ASN A 90 -15.19 8.04 24.64
#